data_AF-A0A7G8BMR4-F1
#
_entry.id   AF-A0A7G8BMR4-F1
#
_cell.length_a   1.000
_cell.length_b   1.000
_cell.length_c   1.000
_cell.angle_alpha   90.00
_cell.angle_beta   90.00
_cell.angle_gamma   90.00
#
_symmetry.space_group_name_H-M   'P 1'
#
loop_
_entity.id
_entity.type
_entity.pdbx_description
1 polymer ?
#
loop_
_entity_poly.entity_id
_entity_poly.type
_entity_poly.pdbx_seq_one_letter_code
_entity_poly.pdbx_strand_id
1 'polypeptide(L)'
;MRRFLGNVTVIDGLSYSTVSGYNSYFSKHIQPRWSSTILTDIKPLEQNEWLKDLPLAGKTKAHVRALSHLLFERAMLWGLLDLQRNPVELVKLKGTSARKWRPQVITPEKLQELVNVLHEPYRTMVIVAICTGLRISEILALRWKHIDFDTGVILVQQGVVSGRVGKVKTEASHDDIPLDSIFAQVLHARRDTEG
;
A
#
# COMPACT_ATOMS: atom_id res chain seq x y z
N MET A 1 -7.39 37.75 17.04
CA MET A 1 -8.03 36.76 17.92
C MET A 1 -9.13 36.01 17.16
N ARG A 2 -8.80 34.88 16.52
CA ARG A 2 -9.76 33.81 16.20
C ARG A 2 -9.01 32.49 16.33
N ARG A 3 -9.29 31.79 17.42
CA ARG A 3 -8.87 30.41 17.68
C ARG A 3 -9.39 29.54 16.54
N PHE A 4 -8.49 28.93 15.77
CA PHE A 4 -8.84 27.86 14.85
C PHE A 4 -9.31 26.65 15.69
N LEU A 5 -10.59 26.33 15.57
CA LEU A 5 -11.21 25.15 16.13
C LEU A 5 -10.78 23.93 15.32
N GLY A 6 -10.31 22.90 16.03
CA GLY A 6 -10.23 21.52 15.55
C GLY A 6 -9.00 21.21 14.69
N ASN A 7 -8.02 20.52 15.28
CA ASN A 7 -6.94 19.83 14.58
C ASN A 7 -7.50 18.64 13.76
N VAL A 8 -8.34 18.90 12.74
CA VAL A 8 -8.59 17.91 11.70
C VAL A 8 -7.39 17.96 10.78
N THR A 9 -6.36 17.20 11.17
CA THR A 9 -5.17 17.09 10.36
C THR A 9 -5.56 16.28 9.11
N VAL A 10 -5.06 16.62 7.92
CA VAL A 10 -5.35 15.97 6.61
C VAL A 10 -5.17 14.43 6.61
N ILE A 11 -4.63 13.89 7.70
CA ILE A 11 -4.28 12.50 7.95
C ILE A 11 -5.36 11.71 8.73
N ASP A 12 -6.43 12.35 9.23
CA ASP A 12 -7.47 11.65 9.97
C ASP A 12 -8.19 10.61 9.08
N GLY A 13 -8.16 9.35 9.52
CA GLY A 13 -8.72 8.21 8.77
C GLY A 13 -7.80 7.63 7.68
N LEU A 14 -6.61 8.19 7.44
CA LEU A 14 -5.66 7.63 6.46
C LEU A 14 -4.69 6.64 7.09
N SER A 15 -4.41 5.54 6.38
CA SER A 15 -3.35 4.60 6.79
C SER A 15 -1.99 5.28 6.76
N TYR A 16 -1.08 4.88 7.65
CA TYR A 16 0.28 5.44 7.69
C TYR A 16 1.01 5.37 6.34
N SER A 17 0.88 4.24 5.61
CA SER A 17 1.47 4.08 4.28
C SER A 17 0.96 5.13 3.27
N THR A 18 -0.30 5.53 3.39
CA THR A 18 -0.91 6.55 2.52
C THR A 18 -0.32 7.92 2.85
N VAL A 19 -0.23 8.27 4.13
CA VAL A 19 0.37 9.52 4.59
C VAL A 19 1.84 9.62 4.15
N SER A 20 2.61 8.54 4.34
CA SER A 20 4.01 8.47 3.89
C SER A 20 4.13 8.64 2.37
N GLY A 21 3.26 7.98 1.60
CA GLY A 21 3.19 8.15 0.15
C GLY A 21 2.89 9.58 -0.28
N TYR A 22 1.88 10.21 0.33
CA TYR A 22 1.50 11.59 0.07
C TYR A 22 2.64 12.56 0.38
N ASN A 23 3.26 12.43 1.55
CA ASN A 23 4.41 13.24 1.92
C ASN A 23 5.56 13.08 0.94
N SER A 24 5.84 11.85 0.48
CA SER A 24 6.88 11.60 -0.52
C SER A 24 6.55 12.24 -1.88
N TYR A 25 5.29 12.18 -2.35
CA TYR A 25 4.92 12.80 -3.62
C TYR A 25 4.92 14.33 -3.52
N PHE A 26 4.49 14.87 -2.39
CA PHE A 26 4.49 16.30 -2.12
C PHE A 26 5.92 16.84 -2.10
N SER A 27 6.77 16.33 -1.22
CA SER A 27 8.12 16.87 -1.01
C SER A 27 9.07 16.66 -2.19
N LYS A 28 8.94 15.55 -2.93
CA LYS A 28 9.83 15.24 -4.06
C LYS A 28 9.39 15.84 -5.39
N HIS A 29 8.10 16.14 -5.56
CA HIS A 29 7.56 16.51 -6.88
C HIS A 29 6.73 17.77 -6.86
N ILE A 30 5.67 17.84 -6.03
CA ILE A 30 4.73 18.97 -6.05
C ILE A 30 5.40 20.24 -5.49
N GLN A 31 5.98 20.17 -4.29
CA GLN A 31 6.57 21.32 -3.62
C GLN A 31 7.76 21.90 -4.40
N PRO A 32 8.73 21.11 -4.92
CA PRO A 32 9.82 21.66 -5.72
C PRO A 32 9.35 22.39 -6.97
N ARG A 33 8.22 21.98 -7.57
CA ARG A 33 7.71 22.59 -8.80
C ARG A 33 6.87 23.85 -8.57
N TRP A 34 6.09 23.88 -7.49
CA TRP A 34 5.02 24.87 -7.29
C TRP A 34 5.21 25.75 -6.04
N SER A 35 6.33 25.63 -5.32
CA SER A 35 6.57 26.40 -4.09
C SER A 35 6.54 27.92 -4.27
N SER A 36 6.91 28.42 -5.46
CA SER A 36 6.90 29.85 -5.80
C SER A 36 5.66 30.29 -6.57
N THR A 37 4.70 29.41 -6.81
CA THR A 37 3.48 29.69 -7.59
C THR A 37 2.28 29.70 -6.67
N ILE A 38 1.50 30.78 -6.70
CA ILE A 38 0.23 30.82 -5.97
C ILE A 38 -0.77 29.85 -6.60
N LEU A 39 -1.63 29.24 -5.79
CA LEU A 39 -2.49 28.14 -6.22
C LEU A 39 -3.44 28.53 -7.37
N THR A 40 -3.89 29.78 -7.41
CA THR A 40 -4.75 30.36 -8.47
C THR A 40 -4.06 30.47 -9.83
N ASP A 41 -2.73 30.54 -9.85
CA ASP A 41 -1.95 30.74 -11.08
C ASP A 41 -1.54 29.42 -11.74
N ILE A 42 -1.75 28.29 -11.06
CA ILE A 42 -1.42 26.96 -11.58
C ILE A 42 -2.41 26.60 -12.70
N LYS A 43 -1.92 26.63 -13.94
CA LYS A 43 -2.75 26.33 -15.11
C LYS A 43 -2.83 24.81 -15.37
N PRO A 44 -4.00 24.26 -15.75
CA PRO A 44 -4.14 22.84 -16.09
C PRO A 44 -3.17 22.36 -17.17
N LEU A 45 -2.92 23.20 -18.20
CA LEU A 45 -1.99 22.90 -19.27
C LEU A 45 -0.56 22.72 -18.75
N GLU A 46 -0.12 23.63 -17.89
CA GLU A 46 1.22 23.61 -17.30
C GLU A 46 1.42 22.37 -16.41
N GLN A 47 0.40 22.02 -15.63
CA GLN A 47 0.39 20.81 -14.81
C GLN A 47 0.42 19.54 -15.67
N ASN A 48 -0.30 19.53 -16.80
CA ASN A 48 -0.33 18.41 -17.73
C ASN A 48 1.02 18.19 -18.40
N GLU A 49 1.66 19.24 -18.91
CA GLU A 49 3.00 19.13 -19.52
C GLU A 49 4.04 18.74 -18.47
N TRP A 50 4.03 19.37 -17.30
CA TRP A 50 4.93 18.99 -16.20
C TRP A 50 4.82 17.50 -15.82
N LEU A 51 3.61 16.97 -15.65
CA LEU A 51 3.42 15.56 -15.31
C LEU A 51 3.86 14.61 -16.44
N LYS A 52 3.71 15.02 -17.71
CA LYS A 52 4.22 14.24 -18.85
C LYS A 52 5.74 14.18 -18.84
N ASP A 53 6.42 15.28 -18.53
CA ASP A 53 7.87 15.40 -18.59
C ASP A 53 8.60 14.77 -17.40
N LEU A 54 7.90 14.51 -16.29
CA LEU A 54 8.50 13.81 -15.15
C LEU A 54 9.09 12.45 -15.58
N PRO A 55 10.35 12.13 -15.21
CA PRO A 55 10.98 10.83 -15.51
C PRO A 55 10.50 9.73 -14.55
N LEU A 56 9.18 9.56 -14.44
CA LEU A 56 8.52 8.63 -13.52
C LEU A 56 7.66 7.62 -14.29
N ALA A 57 7.42 6.46 -13.66
CA ALA A 57 6.45 5.49 -14.17
C ALA A 57 5.04 6.10 -14.24
N GLY A 58 4.24 5.66 -15.23
CA GLY A 58 2.87 6.17 -15.44
C GLY A 58 1.99 6.06 -14.20
N LYS A 59 2.10 4.96 -13.45
CA LYS A 59 1.39 4.78 -12.18
C LYS A 59 1.79 5.83 -11.13
N THR A 60 3.08 6.13 -11.01
CA THR A 60 3.58 7.16 -10.09
C THR A 60 3.10 8.55 -10.51
N LYS A 61 3.12 8.88 -11.80
CA LYS A 61 2.55 10.13 -12.34
C LYS A 61 1.06 10.27 -11.97
N ALA A 62 0.30 9.19 -12.08
CA ALA A 62 -1.10 9.16 -11.68
C ALA A 62 -1.30 9.45 -10.18
N HIS A 63 -0.44 8.92 -9.31
CA HIS A 63 -0.52 9.23 -7.88
C HIS A 63 -0.16 10.69 -7.57
N VAL A 64 0.85 11.26 -8.23
CA VAL A 64 1.21 12.69 -8.09
C VAL A 64 0.04 13.58 -8.54
N ARG A 65 -0.59 13.25 -9.67
CA ARG A 65 -1.82 13.93 -10.14
C ARG A 65 -2.96 13.79 -9.13
N ALA A 66 -3.20 12.60 -8.59
CA ALA A 66 -4.27 12.37 -7.63
C ALA A 66 -4.07 13.17 -6.33
N LEU A 67 -2.82 13.27 -5.85
CA LEU A 67 -2.51 14.14 -4.71
C LEU A 67 -2.74 15.61 -5.05
N SER A 68 -2.34 16.05 -6.24
CA SER A 68 -2.59 17.43 -6.67
C SER A 68 -4.09 17.73 -6.70
N HIS A 69 -4.91 16.82 -7.26
CA HIS A 69 -6.36 16.93 -7.26
C HIS A 69 -6.91 17.08 -5.85
N LEU A 70 -6.47 16.21 -4.92
CA LEU A 70 -6.87 16.27 -3.52
C LEU A 70 -6.52 17.61 -2.87
N LEU A 71 -5.35 18.18 -3.15
CA LEU A 71 -4.96 19.49 -2.61
C LEU A 71 -5.87 20.62 -3.09
N PHE A 72 -6.28 20.62 -4.38
CA PHE A 72 -7.24 21.59 -4.91
C PHE A 72 -8.63 21.43 -4.26
N GLU A 73 -9.12 20.19 -4.09
CA GLU A 73 -10.38 19.93 -3.37
C GLU A 73 -10.33 20.47 -1.94
N ARG A 74 -9.22 20.26 -1.23
CA ARG A 74 -9.06 20.75 0.15
C ARG A 74 -8.95 22.27 0.21
N ALA A 75 -8.28 22.90 -0.75
CA ALA A 75 -8.22 24.36 -0.83
C ALA A 75 -9.60 24.98 -1.04
N MET A 76 -10.43 24.39 -1.91
CA MET A 76 -11.83 24.80 -2.09
C MET A 76 -12.67 24.55 -0.83
N LEU A 77 -12.53 23.37 -0.20
CA LEU A 77 -13.21 23.03 1.05
C LEU A 77 -12.91 24.03 2.18
N TRP A 78 -11.67 24.51 2.26
CA TRP A 78 -11.23 25.46 3.28
C TRP A 78 -11.49 26.94 2.91
N GLY A 79 -12.11 27.20 1.76
CA GLY A 79 -12.37 28.56 1.29
C GLY A 79 -11.10 29.34 0.91
N LEU A 80 -10.00 28.64 0.61
CA LEU A 80 -8.79 29.24 0.05
C LEU A 80 -8.92 29.48 -1.46
N LEU A 81 -9.81 28.74 -2.10
CA LEU A 81 -10.24 28.92 -3.49
C LEU A 81 -11.78 28.96 -3.54
N ASP A 82 -12.31 29.67 -4.52
CA ASP A 82 -13.74 29.63 -4.81
C ASP A 82 -14.18 28.23 -5.23
N LEU A 83 -15.40 27.84 -4.84
CA LEU A 83 -16.02 26.59 -5.25
C LEU A 83 -16.24 26.58 -6.76
N GLN A 84 -15.45 25.78 -7.46
CA GLN A 84 -15.46 25.67 -8.91
C GLN A 84 -15.04 24.27 -9.35
N ARG A 85 -15.04 24.03 -10.67
CA ARG A 85 -14.51 22.80 -11.22
C ARG A 85 -13.01 22.69 -10.93
N ASN A 86 -12.58 21.54 -10.41
CA ASN A 86 -11.17 21.30 -10.11
C ASN A 86 -10.31 21.32 -11.39
N PRO A 87 -9.28 22.18 -11.50
CA PRO A 87 -8.46 22.31 -12.71
C PRO A 87 -7.72 21.02 -13.07
N VAL A 88 -7.40 20.18 -12.08
CA VAL A 88 -6.66 18.92 -12.27
C VAL A 88 -7.48 17.86 -13.02
N GLU A 89 -8.81 18.01 -13.07
CA GLU A 89 -9.68 17.13 -13.88
C GLU A 89 -9.36 17.19 -15.37
N LEU A 90 -8.90 18.33 -15.87
CA LEU A 90 -8.56 18.52 -17.28
C LEU A 90 -7.25 17.81 -17.66
N VAL A 91 -6.40 17.50 -16.68
CA VAL A 91 -5.13 16.80 -16.89
C VAL A 91 -5.38 15.33 -17.19
N LYS A 92 -4.94 14.86 -18.36
CA LYS A 92 -5.13 13.47 -18.80
C LYS A 92 -3.78 12.80 -19.07
N LEU A 93 -3.46 11.79 -18.25
CA LEU A 93 -2.25 10.98 -18.42
C LEU A 93 -2.57 9.71 -19.20
N LYS A 94 -1.78 9.43 -20.25
CA LYS A 94 -1.87 8.17 -21.01
C LYS A 94 -0.98 7.09 -20.37
N GLY A 95 -1.37 5.82 -20.51
CA GLY A 95 -0.53 4.68 -20.12
C GLY A 95 -0.35 4.49 -18.61
N THR A 96 -1.21 5.07 -17.77
CA THR A 96 -1.14 4.96 -16.30
C THR A 96 -1.46 3.55 -15.79
N SER A 97 -2.28 2.80 -16.53
CA SER A 97 -2.74 1.45 -16.17
C SER A 97 -2.07 0.34 -17.00
N ALA A 98 -1.11 0.68 -17.85
CA ALA A 98 -0.40 -0.32 -18.65
C ALA A 98 0.46 -1.20 -17.72
N ARG A 99 0.03 -2.45 -17.53
CA ARG A 99 0.78 -3.44 -16.75
C ARG A 99 2.04 -3.82 -17.54
N LYS A 100 3.17 -3.21 -17.17
CA LYS A 100 4.47 -3.46 -17.85
C LYS A 100 5.04 -4.85 -17.57
N TRP A 101 4.62 -5.50 -16.48
CA TRP A 101 5.18 -6.78 -16.05
C TRP A 101 4.10 -7.81 -15.75
N ARG A 102 4.26 -9.00 -16.33
CA ARG A 102 3.44 -10.17 -16.02
C ARG A 102 4.11 -10.94 -14.88
N PRO A 103 3.37 -11.29 -13.81
CA PRO A 103 3.90 -12.15 -12.77
C PRO A 103 4.42 -13.46 -13.38
N GLN A 104 5.65 -13.83 -13.05
CA GLN A 104 6.17 -15.14 -13.39
C GLN A 104 5.49 -16.17 -12.48
N VAL A 105 4.88 -17.18 -13.08
CA VAL A 105 4.33 -18.33 -12.35
C VAL A 105 5.47 -19.30 -12.09
N ILE A 106 5.69 -19.67 -10.83
CA ILE A 106 6.72 -20.62 -10.41
C ILE A 106 6.16 -22.03 -10.61
N THR A 107 6.93 -22.92 -11.26
CA THR A 107 6.52 -24.34 -11.39
C THR A 107 6.78 -25.10 -10.08
N PRO A 108 6.08 -26.22 -9.83
CA PRO A 108 6.29 -27.02 -8.62
C PRO A 108 7.76 -27.45 -8.41
N GLU A 109 8.48 -27.78 -9.48
CA GLU A 109 9.89 -28.20 -9.43
C GLU A 109 10.79 -27.04 -9.00
N LYS A 110 10.58 -25.86 -9.60
CA LYS A 110 11.30 -24.63 -9.27
C LYS A 110 11.05 -24.20 -7.82
N LEU A 111 9.83 -24.43 -7.33
CA LEU A 111 9.48 -24.18 -5.95
C LEU A 111 10.25 -25.11 -5.01
N GLN A 112 10.31 -26.41 -5.33
CA GLN A 112 11.05 -27.36 -4.51
C GLN A 112 12.53 -27.01 -4.44
N GLU A 113 13.14 -26.63 -5.57
CA GLU A 113 14.51 -26.09 -5.62
C GLU A 113 14.67 -24.87 -4.70
N LEU A 114 13.73 -23.92 -4.76
CA LEU A 114 13.74 -22.71 -3.94
C LEU A 114 13.64 -23.03 -2.44
N VAL A 115 12.72 -23.89 -2.03
CA VAL A 115 12.51 -24.27 -0.62
C VAL A 115 13.74 -24.98 -0.05
N ASN A 116 14.45 -25.76 -0.88
CA ASN A 116 15.64 -26.50 -0.45
C ASN A 116 16.87 -25.62 -0.19
N VAL A 117 16.96 -24.44 -0.79
CA VAL A 117 18.09 -23.51 -0.60
C VAL A 117 17.85 -22.44 0.46
N LEU A 118 16.60 -22.28 0.92
CA LEU A 118 16.24 -21.30 1.92
C LEU A 118 16.52 -21.81 3.34
N HIS A 119 17.10 -20.95 4.17
CA HIS A 119 17.23 -21.17 5.61
C HIS A 119 16.00 -20.63 6.36
N GLU A 120 15.80 -21.11 7.58
CA GLU A 120 14.76 -20.56 8.45
C GLU A 120 15.10 -19.13 8.90
N PRO A 121 14.11 -18.23 9.04
CA PRO A 121 12.66 -18.47 8.93
C PRO A 121 12.09 -18.35 7.50
N TYR A 122 12.91 -17.95 6.52
CA TYR A 122 12.44 -17.64 5.17
C TYR A 122 11.85 -18.85 4.45
N ARG A 123 12.40 -20.04 4.70
CA ARG A 123 11.87 -21.31 4.19
C ARG A 123 10.42 -21.52 4.64
N THR A 124 10.13 -21.45 5.94
CA THR A 124 8.76 -21.54 6.46
C THR A 124 7.87 -20.44 5.88
N MET A 125 8.35 -19.19 5.82
CA MET A 125 7.56 -18.08 5.27
C MET A 125 7.16 -18.28 3.81
N VAL A 126 8.03 -18.85 2.97
CA VAL A 126 7.71 -19.17 1.57
C VAL A 126 6.69 -20.29 1.47
N ILE A 127 6.80 -21.33 2.29
CA ILE A 127 5.81 -22.41 2.36
C ILE A 127 4.43 -21.83 2.73
N VAL A 128 4.38 -21.00 3.79
CA VAL A 128 3.14 -20.32 4.20
C VAL A 128 2.57 -19.50 3.04
N ALA A 129 3.38 -18.68 2.38
CA ALA A 129 2.92 -17.82 1.28
C ALA A 129 2.25 -18.60 0.15
N ILE A 130 2.75 -19.80 -0.16
CA ILE A 130 2.29 -20.60 -1.29
C ILE A 130 1.05 -21.41 -0.92
N CYS A 131 1.02 -21.97 0.29
CA CYS A 131 -0.14 -22.73 0.76
C CYS A 131 -1.35 -21.84 1.04
N THR A 132 -1.14 -20.60 1.48
CA THR A 132 -2.21 -19.72 1.97
C THR A 132 -2.53 -18.54 1.04
N GLY A 133 -1.62 -18.19 0.12
CA GLY A 133 -1.76 -16.99 -0.71
C GLY A 133 -1.66 -15.67 0.07
N LEU A 134 -1.23 -15.71 1.33
CA LEU A 134 -1.12 -14.53 2.19
C LEU A 134 -0.15 -13.50 1.63
N ARG A 135 -0.48 -12.22 1.85
CA ARG A 135 0.43 -11.13 1.55
C ARG A 135 1.58 -11.16 2.54
N ILE A 136 2.77 -10.74 2.09
CA ILE A 136 3.96 -10.70 2.96
C ILE A 136 3.74 -9.91 4.25
N SER A 137 2.92 -8.85 4.23
CA SER A 137 2.57 -8.08 5.43
C SER A 137 1.76 -8.89 6.45
N GLU A 138 0.95 -9.84 5.99
CA GLU A 138 0.13 -10.73 6.83
C GLU A 138 1.00 -11.86 7.38
N ILE A 139 1.87 -12.46 6.55
CA ILE A 139 2.83 -13.50 6.97
C ILE A 139 3.76 -12.96 8.06
N LEU A 140 4.31 -11.75 7.87
CA LEU A 140 5.17 -11.09 8.87
C LEU A 140 4.43 -10.75 10.18
N ALA A 141 3.10 -10.69 10.16
CA ALA A 141 2.27 -10.39 11.33
C ALA A 141 1.67 -11.65 11.96
N LEU A 142 1.86 -12.82 11.34
CA LEU A 142 1.28 -14.08 11.80
C LEU A 142 1.91 -14.48 13.15
N ARG A 143 1.09 -15.00 14.05
CA ARG A 143 1.52 -15.45 15.38
C ARG A 143 1.00 -16.86 15.61
N TRP A 144 1.73 -17.66 16.37
CA TRP A 144 1.34 -19.04 16.72
C TRP A 144 -0.06 -19.12 17.32
N LYS A 145 -0.46 -18.14 18.15
CA LYS A 145 -1.81 -18.06 18.73
C LYS A 145 -2.96 -17.85 17.73
N HIS A 146 -2.66 -17.55 16.46
CA HIS A 146 -3.65 -17.39 15.40
C HIS A 146 -3.73 -18.64 14.51
N ILE A 147 -3.01 -19.70 14.84
CA ILE A 147 -3.05 -20.98 14.13
C ILE A 147 -3.73 -21.99 15.06
N ASP A 148 -4.93 -22.40 14.69
CA ASP A 148 -5.66 -23.45 15.36
C ASP A 148 -5.35 -24.78 14.67
N PHE A 149 -4.53 -25.59 15.33
CA PHE A 149 -4.14 -26.90 14.83
C PHE A 149 -5.23 -27.96 15.05
N ASP A 150 -6.16 -27.74 15.97
CA ASP A 150 -7.24 -28.67 16.30
C ASP A 150 -8.36 -28.56 15.26
N THR A 151 -8.73 -27.32 14.91
CA THR A 151 -9.75 -27.06 13.88
C THR A 151 -9.16 -26.96 12.47
N GLY A 152 -7.84 -26.89 12.35
CA GLY A 152 -7.15 -26.76 11.06
C GLY A 152 -7.43 -25.41 10.38
N VAL A 153 -7.30 -24.30 11.10
CA VAL A 153 -7.59 -22.95 10.58
C VAL A 153 -6.49 -21.95 10.95
N ILE A 154 -6.13 -21.08 10.00
CA ILE A 154 -5.28 -19.90 10.23
C ILE A 154 -6.14 -18.64 10.21
N LEU A 155 -6.06 -17.85 11.29
CA LEU A 155 -6.77 -16.59 11.45
C LEU A 155 -5.89 -15.40 11.07
N VAL A 156 -6.29 -14.65 10.04
CA VAL A 156 -5.58 -13.45 9.59
C VAL A 156 -6.12 -12.22 10.29
N GLN A 157 -5.52 -11.86 11.42
CA GLN A 157 -6.05 -10.77 12.27
C GLN A 157 -5.36 -9.41 12.07
N GLN A 158 -4.14 -9.41 11.52
CA GLN A 158 -3.28 -8.23 11.49
C GLN A 158 -2.28 -8.28 10.35
N GLY A 159 -1.75 -7.12 9.97
CA GLY A 159 -0.65 -6.99 9.02
C GLY A 159 0.41 -6.02 9.54
N VAL A 160 1.65 -6.20 9.11
CA VAL A 160 2.75 -5.25 9.37
C VAL A 160 3.06 -4.45 8.11
N VAL A 161 3.01 -3.13 8.22
CA VAL A 161 3.41 -2.21 7.16
C VAL A 161 4.38 -1.18 7.72
N SER A 162 5.59 -1.10 7.14
CA SER A 162 6.64 -0.17 7.59
C SER A 162 6.95 -0.27 9.09
N GLY A 163 7.04 -1.51 9.61
CA GLY A 163 7.32 -1.77 11.03
C GLY A 163 6.15 -1.51 11.98
N ARG A 164 4.97 -1.16 11.47
CA ARG A 164 3.78 -0.91 12.29
C ARG A 164 2.76 -2.02 12.10
N VAL A 165 2.36 -2.62 13.21
CA VAL A 165 1.26 -3.58 13.27
C VAL A 165 -0.05 -2.80 13.22
N GLY A 166 -0.92 -3.16 12.28
CA GLY A 166 -2.26 -2.60 12.17
C GLY A 166 -3.28 -3.66 11.81
N LYS A 167 -4.56 -3.33 11.96
CA LYS A 167 -5.63 -4.15 11.38
C LYS A 167 -5.45 -4.20 9.86
N VAL A 168 -5.76 -5.36 9.29
CA VAL A 168 -5.79 -5.53 7.84
C VAL A 168 -6.73 -4.50 7.20
N LYS A 169 -6.37 -3.98 6.03
CA LYS A 169 -7.00 -2.78 5.43
C LYS A 169 -8.48 -2.97 5.06
N THR A 170 -8.99 -4.20 5.06
CA THR A 170 -10.35 -4.55 4.61
C THR A 170 -10.92 -5.68 5.45
N GLU A 171 -12.22 -5.63 5.75
CA GLU A 171 -12.95 -6.70 6.46
C GLU A 171 -12.85 -8.07 5.76
N ALA A 172 -12.75 -8.10 4.42
CA ALA A 172 -12.52 -9.30 3.61
C ALA A 172 -11.15 -9.97 3.83
N SER A 173 -10.33 -9.46 4.75
CA SER A 173 -9.04 -10.07 5.12
C SER A 173 -9.11 -10.79 6.47
N HIS A 174 -10.29 -10.89 7.07
CA HIS A 174 -10.57 -11.75 8.22
C HIS A 174 -10.98 -13.17 7.81
N ASP A 175 -10.67 -13.58 6.59
CA ASP A 175 -11.00 -14.92 6.11
C ASP A 175 -10.19 -15.97 6.86
N ASP A 176 -10.90 -17.00 7.32
CA ASP A 176 -10.35 -18.23 7.84
C ASP A 176 -9.68 -18.99 6.70
N ILE A 177 -8.39 -19.26 6.82
CA ILE A 177 -7.66 -20.03 5.82
C ILE A 177 -7.57 -21.48 6.30
N PRO A 178 -8.11 -22.46 5.55
CA PRO A 178 -7.96 -23.86 5.87
C PRO A 178 -6.49 -24.27 5.95
N LEU A 179 -6.14 -25.01 7.00
CA LEU A 179 -4.83 -25.58 7.23
C LEU A 179 -4.88 -27.08 6.92
N ASP A 180 -4.31 -27.49 5.79
CA ASP A 180 -4.13 -28.90 5.47
C ASP A 180 -3.21 -29.59 6.50
N SER A 181 -3.54 -30.83 6.83
CA SER A 181 -2.81 -31.74 7.72
C SER A 181 -1.29 -31.79 7.48
N ILE A 182 -0.84 -31.85 6.22
CA ILE A 182 0.59 -31.90 5.90
C ILE A 182 1.25 -30.56 6.23
N PHE A 183 0.59 -29.46 5.91
CA PHE A 183 1.08 -28.11 6.20
C PHE A 183 1.06 -27.82 7.72
N ALA A 184 0.06 -28.33 8.44
CA ALA A 184 -0.01 -28.27 9.90
C ALA A 184 1.19 -28.93 10.57
N GLN A 185 1.63 -30.10 10.08
CA GLN A 185 2.82 -30.79 10.60
C GLN A 185 4.10 -29.96 10.43
N VAL A 186 4.27 -29.32 9.27
CA VAL A 186 5.42 -28.45 9.01
C VAL A 186 5.44 -27.27 9.98
N LEU A 187 4.29 -26.63 10.20
CA LEU A 187 4.17 -25.51 11.15
C LEU A 187 4.37 -25.95 12.61
N HIS A 188 3.88 -27.13 12.98
CA HIS A 188 4.06 -27.66 14.34
C HIS A 188 5.53 -27.96 14.63
N ALA A 189 6.23 -28.63 13.71
CA ALA A 189 7.67 -28.91 13.84
C ALA A 189 8.49 -27.62 13.95
N ARG A 190 8.07 -26.55 13.25
CA ARG A 190 8.71 -25.23 13.37
C ARG A 190 8.46 -24.59 14.72
N ARG A 191 7.24 -24.67 15.26
CA ARG A 191 6.89 -24.12 16.57
C ARG A 191 7.75 -24.73 17.68
N ASP A 192 7.96 -26.04 17.62
CA ASP A 192 8.70 -26.78 18.65
C ASP A 192 10.22 -26.53 18.60
N THR A 193 10.76 -26.05 17.48
CA THR A 193 12.18 -25.68 17.32
C THR A 193 12.46 -24.19 17.62
N GLU A 194 11.41 -23.40 17.83
CA GLU A 194 11.48 -21.96 18.11
C GLU A 194 11.34 -21.64 19.62
N GLY A 195 10.95 -22.63 20.42
CA GLY A 195 10.90 -22.56 21.90
C GLY A 195 12.18 -23.07 22.54
#